data_AF-A0A926QCI2-F1
#
_entry.id   AF-A0A926QCI2-F1
#
_cell.length_a   1.000
_cell.length_b   1.000
_cell.length_c   1.000
_cell.angle_alpha   90.00
_cell.angle_beta   90.00
_cell.angle_gamma   90.00
#
_symmetry.space_group_name_H-M   'P 1'
#
loop_
_entity.id
_entity.type
_entity.pdbx_description
1 polymer ?
#
loop_
_entity_poly.entity_id
_entity_poly.type
_entity_poly.pdbx_seq_one_letter_code
_entity_poly.pdbx_strand_id
1 'polypeptide(L)'
;MRSASGEDARILIAAFQGWSNAGDATTEAVAHLTEMLGNEVIHTISGEQYCDLQLNRPRVSRDEDGKRIISWPDTTLWGPVRRPEIEQLAGIAELAELEGLPVPAGAVEAVAADRVTRLDGTAVTDLFVLSGVEPTRDWSAFSEEIVDLVDVWDIDVVVFLGALFADAPHTRPIVTTLSSEDSALREALEAEKATYEGPAGVLTAVDLALNARDVPTVALWAQVPHYVHSAPSPKATLALLDKLEEILDIFVPRGDLLDQATDWENNINNIANVDEEMSRYITRLEEARDELHAADGAGDALALEFERFLGADQHLLKSDSSGVSPHTQTDADSDSNARSVADDRADEHAEDASDVEPPEEGQASQK
;
A
#
# COMPACT_ATOMS: atom_id res chain seq x y z
N MET A 1 10.27 -23.54 14.93
CA MET A 1 9.04 -22.86 15.38
C MET A 1 9.35 -22.15 16.69
N ARG A 2 9.79 -20.89 16.58
CA ARG A 2 9.56 -19.90 17.65
C ARG A 2 8.12 -19.41 17.48
N SER A 3 7.50 -18.92 18.55
CA SER A 3 6.16 -18.33 18.45
C SER A 3 6.22 -17.03 17.65
N ALA A 4 5.13 -16.67 16.96
CA ALA A 4 4.91 -15.30 16.51
C ALA A 4 4.82 -14.32 17.71
N SER A 5 4.48 -14.83 18.89
CA SER A 5 4.57 -14.15 20.20
C SER A 5 5.93 -14.34 20.89
N GLY A 6 7.01 -14.56 20.15
CA GLY A 6 8.35 -14.70 20.71
C GLY A 6 8.94 -13.33 21.03
N GLU A 7 9.37 -13.09 22.27
CA GLU A 7 9.85 -11.79 22.81
C GLU A 7 11.03 -11.13 22.05
N ASP A 8 11.58 -11.81 21.03
CA ASP A 8 12.73 -11.45 20.19
C ASP A 8 12.43 -11.49 18.67
N ALA A 9 11.18 -11.74 18.23
CA ALA A 9 10.87 -11.91 16.81
C ALA A 9 10.93 -10.59 16.03
N ARG A 10 11.75 -10.51 14.97
CA ARG A 10 11.85 -9.29 14.14
C ARG A 10 10.69 -9.22 13.17
N ILE A 11 9.92 -8.14 13.21
CA ILE A 11 8.72 -7.99 12.38
C ILE A 11 8.90 -6.78 11.45
N LEU A 12 8.63 -7.00 10.17
CA LEU A 12 8.64 -5.94 9.16
C LEU A 12 7.22 -5.53 8.81
N ILE A 13 6.87 -4.26 9.05
CA ILE A 13 5.59 -3.68 8.63
C ILE A 13 5.80 -2.99 7.28
N ALA A 14 5.19 -3.51 6.22
CA ALA A 14 5.39 -3.05 4.86
C ALA A 14 4.12 -2.43 4.26
N ALA A 15 4.22 -1.22 3.71
CA ALA A 15 3.13 -0.53 3.03
C ALA A 15 3.62 0.15 1.75
N PHE A 16 2.79 0.21 0.71
CA PHE A 16 3.12 0.92 -0.54
C PHE A 16 2.04 1.94 -0.88
N GLN A 17 2.46 3.14 -1.30
CA GLN A 17 1.60 4.10 -1.99
C GLN A 17 1.21 3.53 -3.35
N GLY A 18 -0.05 3.64 -3.74
CA GLY A 18 -0.52 3.09 -5.01
C GLY A 18 -1.88 2.43 -4.85
N TRP A 19 -2.05 1.28 -5.48
CA TRP A 19 -3.34 0.58 -5.54
C TRP A 19 -3.86 0.13 -4.15
N SER A 20 -2.96 -0.22 -3.24
CA SER A 20 -3.28 -0.72 -1.89
C SER A 20 -3.37 0.37 -0.80
N ASN A 21 -3.56 1.65 -1.17
CA ASN A 21 -3.48 2.79 -0.23
C ASN A 21 -4.72 3.70 -0.31
N ALA A 22 -5.93 3.13 -0.25
CA ALA A 22 -7.17 3.91 -0.27
C ALA A 22 -7.20 4.94 0.87
N GLY A 23 -7.57 6.18 0.54
CA GLY A 23 -7.60 7.30 1.48
C GLY A 23 -6.23 7.65 2.11
N ASP A 24 -5.12 7.28 1.48
CA ASP A 24 -3.74 7.40 2.00
C ASP A 24 -3.47 6.70 3.36
N ALA A 25 -4.39 5.84 3.81
CA ALA A 25 -4.42 5.32 5.17
C ALA A 25 -3.19 4.48 5.56
N THR A 26 -2.66 3.66 4.64
CA THR A 26 -1.50 2.79 4.95
C THR A 26 -0.22 3.60 5.01
N THR A 27 -0.09 4.63 4.16
CA THR A 27 1.07 5.53 4.15
C THR A 27 1.12 6.39 5.41
N GLU A 28 -0.01 6.95 5.83
CA GLU A 28 -0.12 7.69 7.09
C GLU A 28 0.15 6.77 8.31
N ALA A 29 -0.33 5.52 8.29
CA ALA A 29 -0.10 4.58 9.39
C ALA A 29 1.38 4.24 9.58
N VAL A 30 2.11 3.96 8.49
CA VAL A 30 3.56 3.68 8.58
C VAL A 30 4.38 4.94 8.85
N ALA A 31 3.95 6.12 8.39
CA ALA A 31 4.61 7.39 8.71
C ALA A 31 4.52 7.69 10.21
N HIS A 32 3.31 7.65 10.77
CA HIS A 32 3.03 7.81 12.19
C HIS A 32 3.80 6.79 13.04
N LEU A 33 3.75 5.51 12.65
CA LEU A 33 4.47 4.46 13.37
C LEU A 33 5.99 4.65 13.33
N THR A 34 6.55 5.08 12.20
CA THR A 34 8.00 5.35 12.07
C THR A 34 8.44 6.50 12.96
N GLU A 35 7.63 7.56 13.06
CA GLU A 35 7.87 8.70 13.96
C GLU A 35 7.85 8.25 15.43
N MET A 36 6.81 7.53 15.86
CA MET A 36 6.66 7.02 17.24
C MET A 36 7.69 5.95 17.62
N LEU A 37 8.14 5.12 16.67
CA LEU A 37 9.26 4.18 16.88
C LEU A 37 10.59 4.93 17.00
N GLY A 38 10.72 6.09 16.35
CA GLY A 38 11.98 6.84 16.23
C GLY A 38 13.09 6.01 15.58
N ASN A 39 12.73 5.19 14.59
CA ASN A 39 13.65 4.38 13.79
C ASN A 39 14.45 5.27 12.81
N GLU A 40 15.69 4.89 12.49
CA GLU A 40 16.48 5.57 11.45
C GLU A 40 16.42 4.78 10.14
N VAL A 41 16.72 5.45 9.01
CA VAL A 41 16.83 4.81 7.70
C VAL A 41 18.04 3.88 7.67
N ILE A 42 17.80 2.59 7.44
CA ILE A 42 18.86 1.56 7.35
C ILE A 42 19.10 1.08 5.92
N HIS A 43 18.11 1.20 5.02
CA HIS A 43 18.27 0.90 3.60
C HIS A 43 17.32 1.71 2.72
N THR A 44 17.67 1.88 1.44
CA THR A 44 16.84 2.56 0.44
C THR A 44 16.98 1.85 -0.91
N ILE A 45 15.88 1.25 -1.38
CA ILE A 45 15.74 0.73 -2.75
C ILE A 45 15.41 1.91 -3.67
N SER A 46 16.25 2.13 -4.69
CA SER A 46 16.09 3.29 -5.57
C SER A 46 14.89 3.16 -6.51
N GLY A 47 13.99 4.13 -6.45
CA GLY A 47 12.82 4.25 -7.32
C GLY A 47 13.17 4.48 -8.79
N GLU A 48 14.37 4.97 -9.13
CA GLU A 48 14.82 5.07 -10.53
C GLU A 48 14.83 3.69 -11.24
N GLN A 49 15.06 2.62 -10.48
CA GLN A 49 15.15 1.26 -11.01
C GLN A 49 13.79 0.64 -11.30
N TYR A 50 12.72 1.06 -10.61
CA TYR A 50 11.43 0.35 -10.62
C TYR A 50 10.21 1.23 -10.91
N CYS A 51 10.30 2.55 -10.73
CA CYS A 51 9.20 3.51 -10.89
C CYS A 51 9.31 4.28 -12.21
N ASP A 52 8.16 4.51 -12.86
CA ASP A 52 8.04 5.48 -13.95
C ASP A 52 8.03 6.90 -13.37
N LEU A 53 9.13 7.62 -13.55
CA LEU A 53 9.35 8.97 -13.05
C LEU A 53 8.47 10.05 -13.73
N GLN A 54 7.71 9.71 -14.77
CA GLN A 54 6.69 10.60 -15.36
C GLN A 54 5.36 10.52 -14.63
N LEU A 55 5.03 9.35 -14.10
CA LEU A 55 3.89 9.12 -13.20
C LEU A 55 4.26 9.56 -11.78
N ASN A 56 5.31 8.95 -11.23
CA ASN A 56 5.80 9.16 -9.87
C ASN A 56 6.95 10.18 -9.87
N ARG A 57 6.58 11.45 -10.06
CA ARG A 57 7.56 12.55 -10.27
C ARG A 57 8.36 12.86 -9.00
N PRO A 58 9.72 12.86 -9.08
CA PRO A 58 10.57 13.34 -8.00
C PRO A 58 10.23 14.77 -7.57
N ARG A 59 10.25 15.03 -6.26
CA ARG A 59 9.89 16.34 -5.68
C ARG A 59 11.13 17.15 -5.36
N VAL A 60 11.13 18.42 -5.75
CA VAL A 60 12.19 19.38 -5.37
C VAL A 60 11.79 20.09 -4.09
N SER A 61 12.64 20.03 -3.06
CA SER A 61 12.50 20.79 -1.83
C SER A 61 13.79 21.54 -1.51
N ARG A 62 13.89 22.10 -0.30
CA ARG A 62 15.12 22.65 0.27
C ARG A 62 15.36 22.04 1.64
N ASP A 63 16.63 21.81 1.97
CA ASP A 63 17.07 21.46 3.31
C ASP A 63 17.10 22.69 4.24
N GLU A 64 17.49 22.49 5.51
CA GLU A 64 17.57 23.53 6.54
C GLU A 64 18.56 24.65 6.18
N ASP A 65 19.64 24.32 5.44
CA ASP A 65 20.61 25.27 4.89
C ASP A 65 20.05 26.03 3.65
N GLY A 66 18.82 25.73 3.23
CA GLY A 66 18.17 26.31 2.07
C GLY A 66 18.72 25.81 0.73
N LYS A 67 19.59 24.81 0.71
CA LYS A 67 20.12 24.17 -0.50
C LYS A 67 19.03 23.30 -1.13
N ARG A 68 18.96 23.28 -2.46
CA ARG A 68 17.97 22.46 -3.17
C ARG A 68 18.36 20.99 -3.08
N ILE A 69 17.39 20.19 -2.68
CA ILE A 69 17.45 18.72 -2.71
C ILE A 69 16.33 18.18 -3.62
N ILE A 70 16.49 16.93 -4.04
CA ILE A 70 15.48 16.19 -4.81
C ILE A 70 15.17 14.92 -4.04
N SER A 71 13.88 14.69 -3.79
CA SER A 71 13.34 13.47 -3.18
C SER A 71 12.82 12.59 -4.31
N TRP A 72 13.38 11.39 -4.41
CA TRP A 72 13.01 10.37 -5.38
C TRP A 72 11.87 9.50 -4.82
N PRO A 73 11.09 8.82 -5.68
CA PRO A 73 10.03 7.88 -5.26
C PRO A 73 10.64 6.54 -4.83
N ASP A 74 11.58 6.58 -3.89
CA ASP A 74 12.32 5.42 -3.38
C ASP A 74 11.45 4.58 -2.42
N THR A 75 11.79 3.30 -2.25
CA THR A 75 11.28 2.49 -1.14
C THR A 75 12.33 2.46 -0.04
N THR A 76 11.95 2.86 1.17
CA THR A 76 12.86 3.03 2.30
C THR A 76 12.55 2.02 3.39
N LEU A 77 13.59 1.46 3.99
CA LEU A 77 13.54 0.59 5.15
C LEU A 77 14.06 1.36 6.36
N TRP A 78 13.23 1.47 7.39
CA TRP A 78 13.57 2.01 8.70
C TRP A 78 13.69 0.87 9.71
N GLY A 79 14.63 0.99 10.65
CA GLY A 79 14.78 0.02 11.73
C GLY A 79 15.35 0.58 13.02
N PRO A 80 15.36 -0.24 14.07
CA PRO A 80 15.71 0.16 15.43
C PRO A 80 17.22 0.43 15.55
N VAL A 81 17.58 1.63 16.00
CA VAL A 81 18.97 2.01 16.25
C VAL A 81 19.32 1.82 17.71
N ARG A 82 20.03 0.72 18.01
CA ARG A 82 20.70 0.56 19.31
C ARG A 82 21.82 1.58 19.42
N ARG A 83 21.66 2.59 20.28
CA ARG A 83 22.75 3.47 20.74
C ARG A 83 23.27 2.95 22.09
N PRO A 84 24.45 2.31 22.14
CA PRO A 84 24.97 1.73 23.38
C PRO A 84 25.19 2.78 24.49
N GLU A 85 25.41 4.04 24.15
CA GLU A 85 25.52 5.12 25.14
C GLU A 85 24.17 5.41 25.83
N ILE A 86 23.04 5.28 25.12
CA ILE A 86 21.70 5.48 25.69
C ILE A 86 21.31 4.27 26.53
N GLU A 87 21.58 3.05 26.06
CA GLU A 87 21.39 1.82 26.85
C GLU A 87 22.23 1.84 28.15
N GLN A 88 23.48 2.32 28.09
CA GLN A 88 24.29 2.51 29.29
C GLN A 88 23.73 3.57 30.23
N LEU A 89 23.24 4.71 29.72
CA LEU A 89 22.63 5.75 30.55
C LEU A 89 21.32 5.29 31.21
N ALA A 90 20.49 4.52 30.49
CA ALA A 90 19.27 3.93 31.02
C ALA A 90 19.58 2.88 32.10
N GLY A 91 20.51 1.95 31.84
CA GLY A 91 20.94 0.97 32.85
C GLY A 91 21.62 1.61 34.07
N ILE A 92 22.33 2.74 33.90
CA ILE A 92 22.85 3.53 35.03
C ILE A 92 21.72 4.19 35.82
N ALA A 93 20.65 4.65 35.18
CA ALA A 93 19.48 5.22 35.87
C ALA A 93 18.71 4.15 36.66
N GLU A 94 18.47 2.98 36.08
CA GLU A 94 17.79 1.84 36.73
C GLU A 94 18.59 1.32 37.93
N LEU A 95 19.92 1.18 37.79
CA LEU A 95 20.81 0.86 38.91
C LEU A 95 20.83 1.96 39.99
N ALA A 96 20.75 3.23 39.60
CA ALA A 96 20.69 4.35 40.54
C ALA A 96 19.38 4.38 41.34
N GLU A 97 18.24 4.02 40.74
CA GLU A 97 16.98 3.85 41.48
C GLU A 97 17.07 2.69 42.49
N LEU A 98 17.63 1.55 42.09
CA LEU A 98 17.84 0.39 42.97
C LEU A 98 18.80 0.70 44.15
N GLU A 99 19.80 1.56 43.95
CA GLU A 99 20.71 2.01 45.02
C GLU A 99 20.19 3.26 45.80
N GLY A 100 19.02 3.80 45.44
CA GLY A 100 18.42 4.97 46.10
C GLY A 100 19.20 6.28 45.86
N LEU A 101 19.94 6.37 44.76
CA LEU A 101 20.66 7.56 44.32
C LEU A 101 19.72 8.52 43.57
N PRO A 102 19.94 9.85 43.66
CA PRO A 102 19.07 10.81 42.99
C PRO A 102 19.29 10.80 41.46
N VAL A 103 18.40 10.10 40.76
CA VAL A 103 18.27 10.19 39.29
C VAL A 103 17.72 11.57 38.91
N PRO A 104 18.24 12.23 37.85
CA PRO A 104 17.69 13.49 37.35
C PRO A 104 16.31 13.25 36.72
N ALA A 105 15.25 13.44 37.52
CA ALA A 105 13.86 13.37 37.07
C ALA A 105 13.60 14.31 35.87
N GLY A 106 12.86 13.82 34.88
CA GLY A 106 12.46 14.57 33.69
C GLY A 106 13.34 14.45 32.44
N ALA A 107 14.44 13.70 32.45
CA ALA A 107 15.22 13.41 31.23
C ALA A 107 14.79 12.11 30.52
N VAL A 108 14.30 11.12 31.28
CA VAL A 108 13.93 9.79 30.76
C VAL A 108 12.43 9.70 30.49
N GLU A 109 11.59 10.18 31.41
CA GLU A 109 10.12 10.18 31.30
C GLU A 109 9.61 11.00 30.10
N ALA A 110 10.25 12.13 29.81
CA ALA A 110 9.83 13.05 28.74
C ALA A 110 10.11 12.53 27.32
N VAL A 111 10.87 11.44 27.17
CA VAL A 111 11.19 10.79 25.89
C VAL A 111 10.49 9.42 25.76
N ALA A 112 9.99 8.87 26.88
CA ALA A 112 9.31 7.57 26.91
C ALA A 112 7.79 7.66 26.69
N ALA A 113 7.15 8.76 27.11
CA ALA A 113 5.69 8.90 27.07
C ALA A 113 5.07 9.00 25.66
N ASP A 114 5.89 9.24 24.63
CA ASP A 114 5.48 9.50 23.24
C ASP A 114 6.20 8.55 22.26
N ARG A 115 6.46 7.32 22.70
CA ARG A 115 7.05 6.26 21.87
C ARG A 115 6.24 4.97 21.94
N VAL A 116 6.42 4.11 20.93
CA VAL A 116 5.83 2.77 20.94
C VAL A 116 6.44 1.93 22.05
N THR A 117 5.59 1.31 22.86
CA THR A 117 5.95 0.39 23.95
C THR A 117 5.21 -0.94 23.77
N ARG A 118 5.69 -2.03 24.36
CA ARG A 118 4.89 -3.25 24.53
C ARG A 118 3.90 -3.08 25.68
N LEU A 119 2.90 -3.97 25.81
CA LEU A 119 1.90 -3.87 26.89
C LEU A 119 2.50 -3.99 28.32
N ASP A 120 3.70 -4.55 28.47
CA ASP A 120 4.45 -4.57 29.74
C ASP A 120 5.21 -3.26 30.05
N GLY A 121 5.17 -2.29 29.13
CA GLY A 121 5.88 -1.01 29.21
C GLY A 121 7.31 -1.03 28.69
N THR A 122 7.81 -2.16 28.16
CA THR A 122 9.15 -2.24 27.56
C THR A 122 9.23 -1.53 26.21
N ALA A 123 10.42 -1.04 25.87
CA ALA A 123 10.67 -0.42 24.56
C ALA A 123 10.71 -1.48 23.45
N VAL A 124 10.03 -1.19 22.35
CA VAL A 124 10.04 -2.01 21.13
C VAL A 124 11.37 -1.82 20.39
N THR A 125 12.05 -2.92 20.04
CA THR A 125 13.42 -2.89 19.46
C THR A 125 13.63 -3.86 18.29
N ASP A 126 12.52 -4.36 17.77
CA ASP A 126 12.36 -5.50 16.87
C ASP A 126 11.39 -5.20 15.71
N LEU A 127 10.72 -4.03 15.72
CA LEU A 127 9.88 -3.56 14.61
C LEU A 127 10.68 -2.75 13.58
N PHE A 128 10.59 -3.21 12.35
CA PHE A 128 11.08 -2.56 11.14
C PHE A 128 9.90 -2.06 10.32
N VAL A 129 10.11 -0.99 9.53
CA VAL A 129 9.07 -0.43 8.67
C VAL A 129 9.62 -0.29 7.25
N LEU A 130 8.89 -0.77 6.24
CA LEU A 130 9.18 -0.56 4.82
C LEU A 130 8.06 0.30 4.22
N SER A 131 8.41 1.42 3.61
CA SER A 131 7.44 2.27 2.90
C SER A 131 8.03 2.89 1.65
N GLY A 132 7.23 2.97 0.60
CA GLY A 132 7.65 3.47 -0.70
C GLY A 132 6.49 3.67 -1.66
N VAL A 133 6.84 4.06 -2.88
CA VAL A 133 5.90 4.09 -4.01
C VAL A 133 5.85 2.70 -4.63
N GLU A 134 4.64 2.21 -4.95
CA GLU A 134 4.46 0.96 -5.68
C GLU A 134 5.25 0.99 -7.01
N PRO A 135 6.14 0.02 -7.24
CA PRO A 135 6.93 -0.04 -8.46
C PRO A 135 6.01 -0.19 -9.67
N THR A 136 6.37 0.38 -10.81
CA THR A 136 5.56 0.31 -12.04
C THR A 136 6.04 -0.76 -13.01
N ARG A 137 7.21 -1.37 -12.75
CA ARG A 137 7.83 -2.42 -13.59
C ARG A 137 8.73 -3.32 -12.76
N ASP A 138 9.18 -4.41 -13.37
CA ASP A 138 10.22 -5.30 -12.85
C ASP A 138 9.91 -5.88 -11.44
N TRP A 139 8.62 -6.10 -11.14
CA TRP A 139 8.12 -6.55 -9.82
C TRP A 139 8.81 -7.81 -9.29
N SER A 140 9.18 -8.76 -10.15
CA SER A 140 9.91 -9.96 -9.73
C SER A 140 11.30 -9.63 -9.18
N ALA A 141 12.02 -8.69 -9.79
CA ALA A 141 13.33 -8.26 -9.29
C ALA A 141 13.20 -7.43 -8.01
N PHE A 142 12.21 -6.54 -7.95
CA PHE A 142 11.88 -5.78 -6.73
C PHE A 142 11.49 -6.69 -5.55
N SER A 143 10.76 -7.77 -5.81
CA SER A 143 10.37 -8.75 -4.79
C SER A 143 11.57 -9.53 -4.25
N GLU A 144 12.49 -9.96 -5.13
CA GLU A 144 13.75 -10.58 -4.69
C GLU A 144 14.65 -9.59 -3.92
N GLU A 145 14.66 -8.29 -4.26
CA GLU A 145 15.40 -7.27 -3.48
C GLU A 145 14.80 -7.08 -2.07
N ILE A 146 13.47 -7.15 -1.91
CA ILE A 146 12.83 -7.15 -0.58
C ILE A 146 13.14 -8.45 0.19
N VAL A 147 13.13 -9.60 -0.48
CA VAL A 147 13.54 -10.89 0.12
C VAL A 147 14.99 -10.82 0.62
N ASP A 148 15.92 -10.28 -0.18
CA ASP A 148 17.31 -10.09 0.22
C ASP A 148 17.43 -9.14 1.43
N LEU A 149 16.56 -8.13 1.57
CA LEU A 149 16.51 -7.28 2.77
C LEU A 149 15.97 -8.02 3.99
N VAL A 150 14.91 -8.82 3.84
CA VAL A 150 14.35 -9.68 4.90
C VAL A 150 15.43 -10.66 5.41
N ASP A 151 16.16 -11.29 4.51
CA ASP A 151 17.30 -12.18 4.82
C ASP A 151 18.45 -11.42 5.52
N VAL A 152 18.82 -10.22 5.04
CA VAL A 152 19.93 -9.41 5.60
C VAL A 152 19.64 -8.88 7.01
N TRP A 153 18.37 -8.57 7.31
CA TRP A 153 17.95 -8.02 8.60
C TRP A 153 17.34 -9.06 9.55
N ASP A 154 17.50 -10.36 9.26
CA ASP A 154 16.92 -11.50 9.99
C ASP A 154 15.42 -11.31 10.34
N ILE A 155 14.59 -10.84 9.41
CA ILE A 155 13.16 -10.62 9.66
C ILE A 155 12.44 -11.97 9.78
N ASP A 156 11.78 -12.20 10.92
CA ASP A 156 11.04 -13.44 11.21
C ASP A 156 9.62 -13.47 10.61
N VAL A 157 8.94 -12.30 10.51
CA VAL A 157 7.56 -12.17 9.99
C VAL A 157 7.37 -10.85 9.24
N VAL A 158 6.61 -10.84 8.14
CA VAL A 158 6.23 -9.61 7.42
C VAL A 158 4.72 -9.35 7.54
N VAL A 159 4.36 -8.14 7.96
CA VAL A 159 2.98 -7.63 8.03
C VAL A 159 2.77 -6.59 6.94
N PHE A 160 1.98 -6.93 5.92
CA PHE A 160 1.57 -6.01 4.87
C PHE A 160 0.37 -5.17 5.29
N LEU A 161 0.42 -3.86 5.07
CA LEU A 161 -0.73 -2.98 5.21
C LEU A 161 -1.34 -2.68 3.85
N GLY A 162 -2.65 -2.91 3.75
CA GLY A 162 -3.49 -2.53 2.62
C GLY A 162 -4.69 -1.68 3.07
N ALA A 163 -5.16 -0.83 2.19
CA ALA A 163 -6.46 -0.16 2.31
C ALA A 163 -7.11 -0.15 0.92
N LEU A 164 -8.38 -0.55 0.87
CA LEU A 164 -9.19 -0.49 -0.35
C LEU A 164 -10.44 0.36 -0.12
N PHE A 165 -10.98 0.90 -1.20
CA PHE A 165 -12.31 1.50 -1.14
C PHE A 165 -13.37 0.41 -0.96
N ALA A 166 -14.51 0.71 -0.34
CA ALA A 166 -15.53 -0.28 0.01
C ALA A 166 -16.93 0.35 0.12
N ASP A 167 -17.96 -0.49 0.09
CA ASP A 167 -19.35 -0.14 0.46
C ASP A 167 -19.49 -0.01 1.99
N ALA A 168 -18.70 0.87 2.60
CA ALA A 168 -18.66 1.10 4.04
C ALA A 168 -19.35 2.42 4.43
N PRO A 169 -20.16 2.45 5.50
CA PRO A 169 -20.65 3.69 6.09
C PRO A 169 -19.56 4.37 6.93
N HIS A 170 -19.21 5.62 6.61
CA HIS A 170 -18.19 6.40 7.33
C HIS A 170 -18.57 6.72 8.79
N THR A 171 -19.85 6.54 9.14
CA THR A 171 -20.49 6.72 10.46
C THR A 171 -20.43 5.47 11.35
N ARG A 172 -19.74 4.39 10.92
CA ARG A 172 -19.47 3.18 11.71
C ARG A 172 -17.94 2.98 11.86
N PRO A 173 -17.47 2.05 12.70
CA PRO A 173 -16.07 1.67 12.73
C PRO A 173 -15.59 1.18 11.35
N ILE A 174 -14.36 1.51 10.99
CA ILE A 174 -13.71 0.96 9.79
C ILE A 174 -13.41 -0.52 10.07
N VAL A 175 -13.83 -1.41 9.18
CA VAL A 175 -13.49 -2.82 9.30
C VAL A 175 -12.07 -3.06 8.80
N THR A 176 -11.33 -3.80 9.60
CA THR A 176 -10.05 -4.42 9.24
C THR A 176 -10.21 -5.93 9.08
N THR A 177 -9.45 -6.50 8.16
CA THR A 177 -9.42 -7.95 7.87
C THR A 177 -7.97 -8.43 7.84
N LEU A 178 -7.73 -9.64 8.35
CA LEU A 178 -6.42 -10.28 8.35
C LEU A 178 -6.46 -11.52 7.45
N SER A 179 -5.44 -11.71 6.64
CA SER A 179 -5.25 -12.92 5.83
C SER A 179 -3.80 -13.39 5.85
N SER A 180 -3.58 -14.70 5.77
CA SER A 180 -2.24 -15.31 5.72
C SER A 180 -2.30 -16.69 5.06
N GLU A 181 -1.25 -17.08 4.32
CA GLU A 181 -1.08 -18.47 3.85
C GLU A 181 -0.50 -19.40 4.92
N ASP A 182 0.17 -18.88 5.94
CA ASP A 182 0.70 -19.68 7.06
C ASP A 182 -0.41 -20.11 8.03
N SER A 183 -0.48 -21.41 8.34
CA SER A 183 -1.53 -21.95 9.21
C SER A 183 -1.39 -21.60 10.69
N ALA A 184 -0.17 -21.40 11.18
CA ALA A 184 0.08 -21.04 12.57
C ALA A 184 -0.22 -19.55 12.82
N LEU A 185 0.09 -18.68 11.86
CA LEU A 185 -0.32 -17.26 11.91
C LEU A 185 -1.84 -17.10 11.84
N ARG A 186 -2.53 -17.88 10.98
CA ARG A 186 -4.00 -17.91 10.97
C ARG A 186 -4.61 -18.33 12.32
N GLU A 187 -4.08 -19.37 12.96
CA GLU A 187 -4.55 -19.81 14.27
C GLU A 187 -4.23 -18.80 15.38
N ALA A 188 -3.07 -18.13 15.32
CA ALA A 188 -2.63 -17.18 16.34
C ALA A 188 -3.33 -15.80 16.28
N LEU A 189 -3.68 -15.34 15.06
CA LEU A 189 -4.21 -13.98 14.82
C LEU A 189 -5.68 -13.98 14.38
N GLU A 190 -6.36 -15.13 14.45
CA GLU A 190 -7.71 -15.37 13.89
C GLU A 190 -7.82 -14.92 12.41
N ALA A 191 -6.71 -15.01 11.66
CA ALA A 191 -6.63 -14.57 10.28
C ALA A 191 -7.20 -15.61 9.31
N GLU A 192 -7.79 -15.13 8.22
CA GLU A 192 -8.39 -15.99 7.19
C GLU A 192 -7.36 -16.48 6.17
N LYS A 193 -7.76 -17.45 5.34
CA LYS A 193 -6.93 -17.89 4.22
C LYS A 193 -7.14 -16.95 3.03
N ALA A 194 -6.07 -16.60 2.30
CA ALA A 194 -6.21 -15.85 1.06
C ALA A 194 -6.88 -16.72 -0.04
N THR A 195 -8.09 -16.32 -0.44
CA THR A 195 -8.92 -16.97 -1.49
C THR A 195 -9.11 -16.11 -2.73
N TYR A 196 -8.65 -14.85 -2.71
CA TYR A 196 -8.85 -13.89 -3.78
C TYR A 196 -8.16 -14.29 -5.10
N GLU A 197 -8.93 -14.27 -6.19
CA GLU A 197 -8.44 -14.40 -7.57
C GLU A 197 -8.77 -13.12 -8.37
N GLY A 198 -7.75 -12.43 -8.88
CA GLY A 198 -7.94 -11.23 -9.70
C GLY A 198 -6.63 -10.48 -10.01
N PRO A 199 -6.72 -9.21 -10.43
CA PRO A 199 -5.56 -8.32 -10.51
C PRO A 199 -4.81 -8.27 -9.18
N ALA A 200 -3.49 -8.39 -9.27
CA ALA A 200 -2.56 -8.34 -8.14
C ALA A 200 -1.83 -6.99 -8.11
N GLY A 201 -1.60 -6.46 -6.90
CA GLY A 201 -0.65 -5.36 -6.67
C GLY A 201 0.75 -5.88 -6.32
N VAL A 202 1.70 -4.98 -6.08
CA VAL A 202 3.07 -5.35 -5.66
C VAL A 202 3.07 -6.20 -4.39
N LEU A 203 2.17 -5.93 -3.44
CA LEU A 203 2.05 -6.68 -2.18
C LEU A 203 1.94 -8.19 -2.43
N THR A 204 1.11 -8.62 -3.38
CA THR A 204 0.95 -10.04 -3.73
C THR A 204 2.20 -10.63 -4.39
N ALA A 205 2.94 -9.86 -5.17
CA ALA A 205 4.19 -10.33 -5.78
C ALA A 205 5.28 -10.56 -4.72
N VAL A 206 5.40 -9.64 -3.76
CA VAL A 206 6.35 -9.75 -2.64
C VAL A 206 5.93 -10.86 -1.68
N ASP A 207 4.64 -10.97 -1.36
CA ASP A 207 4.05 -12.04 -0.53
C ASP A 207 4.37 -13.43 -1.07
N LEU A 208 4.16 -13.66 -2.37
CA LEU A 208 4.49 -14.94 -3.01
C LEU A 208 6.01 -15.22 -3.03
N ALA A 209 6.84 -14.20 -3.17
CA ALA A 209 8.30 -14.34 -3.13
C ALA A 209 8.82 -14.69 -1.72
N LEU A 210 8.27 -14.07 -0.68
CA LEU A 210 8.59 -14.36 0.73
C LEU A 210 8.13 -15.77 1.13
N ASN A 211 6.90 -16.15 0.80
CA ASN A 211 6.39 -17.51 1.05
C ASN A 211 7.22 -18.58 0.32
N ALA A 212 7.75 -18.28 -0.88
CA ALA A 212 8.66 -19.18 -1.59
C ALA A 212 10.05 -19.36 -0.92
N ARG A 213 10.37 -18.54 0.09
CA ARG A 213 11.55 -18.65 0.95
C ARG A 213 11.22 -19.11 2.38
N ASP A 214 10.01 -19.62 2.61
CA ASP A 214 9.48 -20.01 3.92
C ASP A 214 9.42 -18.84 4.95
N VAL A 215 9.35 -17.57 4.49
CA VAL A 215 9.14 -16.40 5.36
C VAL A 215 7.63 -16.17 5.58
N PRO A 216 7.12 -16.26 6.82
CA PRO A 216 5.71 -16.05 7.11
C PRO A 216 5.23 -14.62 6.87
N THR A 217 4.04 -14.49 6.28
CA THR A 217 3.41 -13.19 5.96
C THR A 217 1.99 -13.08 6.52
N VAL A 218 1.56 -11.85 6.81
CA VAL A 218 0.16 -11.49 7.13
C VAL A 218 -0.20 -10.24 6.35
N ALA A 219 -1.38 -10.19 5.74
CA ALA A 219 -1.91 -8.97 5.12
C ALA A 219 -3.10 -8.43 5.93
N LEU A 220 -2.95 -7.21 6.43
CA LEU A 220 -3.94 -6.42 7.15
C LEU A 220 -4.57 -5.39 6.21
N TRP A 221 -5.86 -5.52 5.93
CA TRP A 221 -6.61 -4.65 5.02
C TRP A 221 -7.69 -3.83 5.71
N ALA A 222 -7.74 -2.52 5.47
CA ALA A 222 -8.81 -1.62 5.92
C ALA A 222 -9.83 -1.29 4.79
N GLN A 223 -11.11 -1.24 5.15
CA GLN A 223 -12.23 -0.91 4.24
C GLN A 223 -12.63 0.58 4.32
N VAL A 224 -12.17 1.39 3.36
CA VAL A 224 -12.39 2.85 3.31
C VAL A 224 -13.66 3.19 2.52
N PRO A 225 -14.59 4.03 3.01
CA PRO A 225 -15.79 4.41 2.26
C PRO A 225 -15.50 5.04 0.88
N HIS A 226 -15.92 4.39 -0.21
CA HIS A 226 -15.58 4.79 -1.60
C HIS A 226 -16.06 6.18 -2.02
N TYR A 227 -17.12 6.71 -1.40
CA TYR A 227 -17.64 8.05 -1.71
C TYR A 227 -16.83 9.17 -1.03
N VAL A 228 -15.89 8.83 -0.14
CA VAL A 228 -15.07 9.81 0.58
C VAL A 228 -13.77 10.07 -0.17
N HIS A 229 -13.69 11.25 -0.79
CA HIS A 229 -12.56 11.70 -1.61
C HIS A 229 -11.63 12.67 -0.86
N SER A 230 -11.87 12.91 0.44
CA SER A 230 -11.00 13.71 1.31
C SER A 230 -9.90 12.82 1.91
N ALA A 231 -8.83 12.61 1.15
CA ALA A 231 -7.60 12.02 1.64
C ALA A 231 -6.70 13.08 2.34
N PRO A 232 -5.90 12.70 3.36
CA PRO A 232 -5.86 11.39 4.00
C PRO A 232 -7.14 11.07 4.81
N SER A 233 -7.31 9.81 5.20
CA SER A 233 -8.40 9.32 6.06
C SER A 233 -7.85 8.91 7.44
N PRO A 234 -7.79 9.82 8.43
CA PRO A 234 -7.25 9.52 9.75
C PRO A 234 -8.04 8.41 10.47
N LYS A 235 -9.34 8.28 10.18
CA LYS A 235 -10.19 7.20 10.73
C LYS A 235 -9.77 5.81 10.24
N ALA A 236 -9.33 5.68 8.99
CA ALA A 236 -8.79 4.43 8.47
C ALA A 236 -7.36 4.17 8.98
N THR A 237 -6.53 5.22 9.08
CA THR A 237 -5.20 5.17 9.72
C THR A 237 -5.30 4.65 11.16
N LEU A 238 -6.22 5.19 11.96
CA LEU A 238 -6.47 4.74 13.32
C LEU A 238 -6.86 3.25 13.39
N ALA A 239 -7.76 2.78 12.53
CA ALA A 239 -8.18 1.38 12.53
C ALA A 239 -7.06 0.42 12.14
N LEU A 240 -6.14 0.82 11.26
CA LEU A 240 -4.91 0.07 10.97
C LEU A 240 -3.97 0.03 12.19
N LEU A 241 -3.78 1.16 12.87
CA LEU A 241 -2.97 1.24 14.09
C LEU A 241 -3.59 0.45 15.26
N ASP A 242 -4.91 0.51 15.45
CA ASP A 242 -5.65 -0.29 16.44
C ASP A 242 -5.41 -1.78 16.23
N LYS A 243 -5.49 -2.25 14.97
CA LYS A 243 -5.29 -3.67 14.66
C LYS A 243 -3.81 -4.07 14.71
N LEU A 244 -2.87 -3.15 14.47
CA LEU A 244 -1.44 -3.37 14.70
C LEU A 244 -1.11 -3.49 16.20
N GLU A 245 -1.69 -2.65 17.06
CA GLU A 245 -1.57 -2.80 18.52
C GLU A 245 -2.06 -4.17 18.98
N GLU A 246 -3.22 -4.61 18.49
CA GLU A 246 -3.82 -5.90 18.82
C GLU A 246 -2.96 -7.10 18.40
N ILE A 247 -2.42 -7.13 17.18
CA ILE A 247 -1.66 -8.30 16.68
C ILE A 247 -0.19 -8.33 17.10
N LEU A 248 0.38 -7.19 17.52
CA LEU A 248 1.80 -7.07 17.91
C LEU A 248 2.02 -6.93 19.42
N ASP A 249 0.94 -6.83 20.22
CA ASP A 249 0.99 -6.60 21.69
C ASP A 249 1.74 -5.29 22.06
N ILE A 250 1.51 -4.25 21.25
CA ILE A 250 2.13 -2.93 21.40
C ILE A 250 1.09 -1.86 21.74
N PHE A 251 1.57 -0.72 22.25
CA PHE A 251 0.85 0.53 22.39
C PHE A 251 1.54 1.60 21.54
N VAL A 252 0.79 2.24 20.64
CA VAL A 252 1.22 3.33 19.77
C VAL A 252 0.55 4.62 20.25
N PRO A 253 1.29 5.64 20.71
CA PRO A 253 0.71 6.94 21.03
C PRO A 253 -0.01 7.52 19.80
N ARG A 254 -1.23 8.04 19.96
CA ARG A 254 -2.06 8.46 18.82
C ARG A 254 -1.95 9.94 18.46
N GLY A 255 -1.30 10.75 19.30
CA GLY A 255 -1.20 12.20 19.12
C GLY A 255 -2.55 12.84 18.80
N ASP A 256 -2.57 13.69 17.77
CA ASP A 256 -3.77 14.40 17.32
C ASP A 256 -4.68 13.57 16.38
N LEU A 257 -4.36 12.30 16.07
CA LEU A 257 -5.10 11.50 15.08
C LEU A 257 -6.59 11.31 15.43
N LEU A 258 -6.92 11.23 16.72
CA LEU A 258 -8.30 11.10 17.21
C LEU A 258 -9.14 12.35 16.90
N ASP A 259 -8.56 13.54 17.10
CA ASP A 259 -9.21 14.81 16.78
C ASP A 259 -9.32 14.98 15.26
N GLN A 260 -8.25 14.66 14.51
CA GLN A 260 -8.27 14.68 13.04
C GLN A 260 -9.33 13.74 12.44
N ALA A 261 -9.51 12.54 13.00
CA ALA A 261 -10.55 11.60 12.56
C ALA A 261 -11.96 12.11 12.87
N THR A 262 -12.14 12.77 14.02
CA THR A 262 -13.40 13.41 14.42
C THR A 262 -13.77 14.56 13.48
N ASP A 263 -12.82 15.44 13.18
CA ASP A 263 -13.01 16.55 12.23
C ASP A 263 -13.26 16.07 10.79
N TRP A 264 -12.56 15.01 10.36
CA TRP A 264 -12.76 14.36 9.07
C TRP A 264 -14.18 13.78 8.95
N GLU A 265 -14.67 13.07 9.97
CA GLU A 265 -16.03 12.53 10.00
C GLU A 265 -17.09 13.64 10.03
N ASN A 266 -16.88 14.70 10.81
CA ASN A 266 -17.76 15.88 10.82
C ASN A 266 -17.83 16.56 9.44
N ASN A 267 -16.70 16.67 8.73
CA ASN A 267 -16.66 17.24 7.38
C ASN A 267 -17.47 16.41 6.37
N ILE A 268 -17.36 15.08 6.40
CA ILE A 268 -18.14 14.20 5.51
C ILE A 268 -19.63 14.26 5.85
N ASN A 269 -19.98 14.23 7.13
CA ASN A 269 -21.36 14.41 7.58
C ASN A 269 -21.97 15.73 7.06
N ASN A 270 -21.22 16.83 7.09
CA ASN A 270 -21.69 18.11 6.55
C ASN A 270 -21.94 18.06 5.03
N ILE A 271 -21.13 17.34 4.27
CA ILE A 271 -21.32 17.13 2.82
C ILE A 271 -22.52 16.22 2.56
N ALA A 272 -22.59 15.08 3.24
CA ALA A 272 -23.66 14.09 3.09
C ALA A 272 -25.04 14.62 3.46
N ASN A 273 -25.13 15.53 4.45
CA ASN A 273 -26.40 16.16 4.86
C ASN A 273 -26.95 17.18 3.84
N VAL A 274 -26.15 17.60 2.85
CA VAL A 274 -26.60 18.51 1.77
C VAL A 274 -27.17 17.72 0.57
N ASP A 275 -26.86 16.43 0.45
CA ASP A 275 -27.27 15.57 -0.67
C ASP A 275 -28.22 14.46 -0.19
N GLU A 276 -29.51 14.59 -0.52
CA GLU A 276 -30.55 13.61 -0.16
C GLU A 276 -30.35 12.23 -0.81
N GLU A 277 -29.61 12.11 -1.92
CA GLU A 277 -29.28 10.82 -2.54
C GLU A 277 -28.15 10.15 -1.77
N MET A 278 -27.09 10.90 -1.45
CA MET A 278 -25.95 10.44 -0.66
C MET A 278 -26.38 10.02 0.75
N SER A 279 -27.21 10.82 1.43
CA SER A 279 -27.77 10.49 2.75
C SER A 279 -28.56 9.17 2.71
N ARG A 280 -29.48 9.01 1.75
CA ARG A 280 -30.23 7.74 1.54
C ARG A 280 -29.35 6.56 1.13
N TYR A 281 -28.15 6.80 0.58
CA TYR A 281 -27.19 5.75 0.29
C TYR A 281 -26.46 5.31 1.56
N ILE A 282 -25.93 6.26 2.32
CA ILE A 282 -25.24 6.00 3.60
C ILE A 282 -26.17 5.28 4.58
N THR A 283 -27.45 5.68 4.70
CA THR A 283 -28.43 4.97 5.55
C THR A 283 -28.55 3.49 5.18
N ARG A 284 -28.54 3.13 3.88
CA ARG A 284 -28.61 1.73 3.45
C ARG A 284 -27.32 0.95 3.75
N LEU A 285 -26.16 1.61 3.68
CA LEU A 285 -24.89 1.01 4.09
C LEU A 285 -24.83 0.79 5.61
N GLU A 286 -25.38 1.73 6.39
CA GLU A 286 -25.55 1.59 7.85
C GLU A 286 -26.48 0.42 8.20
N GLU A 287 -27.67 0.34 7.59
CA GLU A 287 -28.61 -0.77 7.81
C GLU A 287 -27.96 -2.14 7.51
N ALA A 288 -27.31 -2.28 6.35
CA ALA A 288 -26.62 -3.51 5.98
C ALA A 288 -25.46 -3.87 6.94
N ARG A 289 -24.72 -2.86 7.42
CA ARG A 289 -23.60 -3.06 8.35
C ARG A 289 -24.08 -3.46 9.76
N ASP A 290 -25.14 -2.82 10.24
CA ASP A 290 -25.71 -3.11 11.55
C ASP A 290 -26.41 -4.49 11.57
N GLU A 291 -27.06 -4.90 10.48
CA GLU A 291 -27.56 -6.28 10.31
C GLU A 291 -26.44 -7.32 10.36
N LEU A 292 -25.30 -7.04 9.71
CA LEU A 292 -24.14 -7.93 9.69
C LEU A 292 -23.53 -8.13 11.09
N HIS A 293 -23.39 -7.05 11.87
CA HIS A 293 -22.89 -7.09 13.24
C HIS A 293 -23.88 -7.71 14.24
N ALA A 294 -25.18 -7.65 13.97
CA ALA A 294 -26.21 -8.25 14.82
C ALA A 294 -26.35 -9.77 14.65
N ALA A 295 -25.79 -10.34 13.56
CA ALA A 295 -25.59 -11.77 13.43
C ALA A 295 -24.24 -12.16 14.05
N ASP A 296 -24.21 -13.21 14.90
CA ASP A 296 -22.99 -13.77 15.54
C ASP A 296 -22.04 -14.49 14.53
N GLY A 297 -21.88 -13.96 13.31
CA GLY A 297 -21.11 -14.53 12.20
C GLY A 297 -20.36 -13.47 11.40
N ALA A 298 -19.86 -12.43 12.07
CA ALA A 298 -19.30 -11.25 11.43
C ALA A 298 -18.05 -11.50 10.55
N GLY A 299 -17.23 -12.53 10.83
CA GLY A 299 -16.02 -12.85 10.06
C GLY A 299 -16.30 -13.23 8.61
N ASP A 300 -16.80 -14.46 8.38
CA ASP A 300 -17.08 -15.05 7.06
C ASP A 300 -17.84 -14.12 6.10
N ALA A 301 -18.75 -13.29 6.64
CA ALA A 301 -19.58 -12.40 5.83
C ALA A 301 -18.89 -11.08 5.45
N LEU A 302 -17.93 -10.58 6.25
CA LEU A 302 -17.09 -9.44 5.90
C LEU A 302 -16.05 -9.81 4.83
N ALA A 303 -15.51 -11.03 4.89
CA ALA A 303 -14.60 -11.56 3.87
C ALA A 303 -15.28 -11.68 2.49
N LEU A 304 -16.51 -12.17 2.44
CA LEU A 304 -17.28 -12.26 1.19
C LEU A 304 -17.59 -10.88 0.58
N GLU A 305 -17.78 -9.84 1.41
CA GLU A 305 -17.94 -8.45 0.93
C GLU A 305 -16.63 -7.85 0.42
N PHE A 306 -15.50 -8.17 1.05
CA PHE A 306 -14.15 -7.81 0.59
C PHE A 306 -13.85 -8.44 -0.78
N GLU A 307 -14.10 -9.74 -0.96
CA GLU A 307 -13.98 -10.43 -2.27
C GLU A 307 -14.89 -9.77 -3.34
N ARG A 308 -16.15 -9.48 -2.97
CA ARG A 308 -17.11 -8.82 -3.87
C ARG A 308 -16.59 -7.47 -4.35
N PHE A 309 -15.98 -6.68 -3.47
CA PHE A 309 -15.47 -5.36 -3.85
C PHE A 309 -14.29 -5.45 -4.83
N LEU A 310 -13.29 -6.31 -4.54
CA LEU A 310 -12.16 -6.54 -5.45
C LEU A 310 -12.59 -7.06 -6.83
N GLY A 311 -13.67 -7.83 -6.88
CA GLY A 311 -14.32 -8.23 -8.14
C GLY A 311 -15.12 -7.11 -8.83
N ALA A 312 -15.70 -6.18 -8.07
CA ALA A 312 -16.62 -5.15 -8.57
C ALA A 312 -15.91 -3.92 -9.16
N ASP A 313 -14.77 -3.50 -8.63
CA ASP A 313 -14.02 -2.32 -9.10
C ASP A 313 -13.61 -2.45 -10.59
N GLN A 314 -13.36 -3.68 -11.04
CA GLN A 314 -13.15 -4.00 -12.46
C GLN A 314 -14.34 -3.67 -13.38
N HIS A 315 -15.55 -3.61 -12.87
CA HIS A 315 -16.74 -3.36 -13.69
C HIS A 315 -16.90 -1.87 -14.01
N LEU A 316 -16.38 -0.98 -13.16
CA LEU A 316 -16.27 0.47 -13.39
C LEU A 316 -15.17 0.79 -14.41
N LEU A 317 -14.02 0.12 -14.31
CA LEU A 317 -12.91 0.25 -15.28
C LEU A 317 -13.27 -0.23 -16.69
N LYS A 318 -14.25 -1.15 -16.84
CA LYS A 318 -14.71 -1.63 -18.16
C LYS A 318 -15.62 -0.63 -18.88
N SER A 319 -16.39 0.19 -18.16
CA SER A 319 -17.32 1.18 -18.77
C SER A 319 -16.63 2.28 -19.58
N ASP A 320 -15.44 2.71 -19.17
CA ASP A 320 -14.74 3.84 -19.80
C ASP A 320 -13.91 3.44 -21.04
N SER A 321 -13.84 2.15 -21.37
CA SER A 321 -13.08 1.64 -22.53
C SER A 321 -13.93 1.44 -23.81
N SER A 322 -15.26 1.40 -23.70
CA SER A 322 -16.16 1.22 -24.86
C SER A 322 -16.45 2.55 -25.60
N GLY A 323 -15.39 3.27 -25.99
CA GLY A 323 -15.45 4.64 -26.52
C GLY A 323 -15.07 4.82 -28.00
N VAL A 324 -14.71 3.78 -28.74
CA VAL A 324 -14.39 3.87 -30.19
C VAL A 324 -14.99 2.71 -30.97
N SER A 325 -16.05 2.97 -31.74
CA SER A 325 -16.53 2.05 -32.78
C SER A 325 -15.80 2.31 -34.10
N PRO A 326 -15.16 1.31 -34.74
CA PRO A 326 -14.59 1.49 -36.07
C PRO A 326 -15.70 1.52 -37.13
N HIS A 327 -15.70 2.55 -37.98
CA HIS A 327 -16.59 2.63 -39.14
C HIS A 327 -16.32 1.45 -40.08
N THR A 328 -17.24 0.48 -40.11
CA THR A 328 -17.34 -0.48 -41.22
C THR A 328 -18.39 0.03 -42.19
N GLN A 329 -17.93 0.54 -43.33
CA GLN A 329 -18.82 1.02 -44.38
C GLN A 329 -19.42 -0.18 -45.12
N THR A 330 -20.74 -0.31 -45.04
CA THR A 330 -21.51 -1.26 -45.84
C THR A 330 -21.52 -0.82 -47.31
N ASP A 331 -21.03 -1.67 -48.20
CA ASP A 331 -21.51 -1.71 -49.58
C ASP A 331 -21.96 -3.14 -49.89
N ALA A 332 -23.15 -3.24 -50.45
CA ALA A 332 -23.71 -4.49 -50.92
C ALA A 332 -23.39 -4.66 -52.41
N ASP A 333 -23.10 -5.89 -52.84
CA ASP A 333 -23.74 -6.44 -54.03
C ASP A 333 -23.57 -7.96 -54.09
N SER A 334 -24.62 -8.63 -54.55
CA SER A 334 -24.70 -10.09 -54.68
C SER A 334 -24.96 -10.49 -56.14
N ASP A 335 -24.39 -11.62 -56.55
CA ASP A 335 -24.58 -12.29 -57.83
C ASP A 335 -24.19 -11.50 -59.10
N SER A 336 -23.11 -11.93 -59.76
CA SER A 336 -23.29 -13.07 -60.69
C SER A 336 -22.03 -13.49 -61.46
N ASN A 337 -22.11 -14.73 -61.93
CA ASN A 337 -21.52 -15.27 -63.15
C ASN A 337 -20.16 -16.01 -63.03
N ALA A 338 -20.10 -17.14 -63.72
CA ALA A 338 -19.05 -18.15 -63.61
C ALA A 338 -18.12 -18.15 -64.82
N ARG A 339 -16.95 -18.78 -64.64
CA ARG A 339 -15.88 -19.22 -65.59
C ARG A 339 -14.50 -18.68 -65.17
N SER A 340 -13.38 -19.34 -65.40
CA SER A 340 -13.09 -20.77 -65.70
C SER A 340 -11.57 -20.95 -65.85
N VAL A 341 -11.05 -22.13 -65.48
CA VAL A 341 -9.77 -22.71 -65.94
C VAL A 341 -8.46 -22.09 -65.42
N ALA A 342 -7.58 -23.02 -65.01
CA ALA A 342 -6.18 -22.91 -64.60
C ALA A 342 -5.27 -22.16 -65.61
N ASP A 343 -4.02 -21.80 -65.34
CA ASP A 343 -2.87 -22.66 -65.06
C ASP A 343 -1.57 -21.82 -65.16
N ASP A 344 -0.48 -22.40 -64.64
CA ASP A 344 0.93 -22.27 -65.04
C ASP A 344 1.76 -20.97 -64.96
N ARG A 345 2.96 -21.16 -64.37
CA ARG A 345 4.32 -20.63 -64.65
C ARG A 345 4.51 -19.13 -64.99
N ALA A 346 5.28 -18.36 -64.22
CA ALA A 346 6.71 -18.47 -63.84
C ALA A 346 7.68 -17.76 -64.79
N ASP A 347 8.68 -17.16 -64.14
CA ASP A 347 10.03 -16.81 -64.59
C ASP A 347 10.36 -15.52 -65.38
N GLU A 348 11.44 -14.92 -64.84
CA GLU A 348 12.61 -14.30 -65.49
C GLU A 348 12.70 -12.79 -65.80
N HIS A 349 13.72 -12.21 -65.14
CA HIS A 349 14.71 -11.23 -65.62
C HIS A 349 14.25 -9.80 -66.03
N ALA A 350 15.12 -8.78 -66.04
CA ALA A 350 16.34 -8.44 -65.28
C ALA A 350 16.82 -7.07 -65.80
N GLU A 351 17.39 -6.21 -64.92
CA GLU A 351 18.31 -5.10 -65.26
C GLU A 351 17.77 -4.02 -66.26
N ASP A 352 18.22 -2.76 -66.34
CA ASP A 352 19.44 -2.07 -65.87
C ASP A 352 19.14 -0.55 -65.75
N ALA A 353 20.05 0.22 -65.12
CA ALA A 353 20.44 1.63 -65.36
C ALA A 353 19.39 2.75 -65.67
N SER A 354 19.59 4.02 -65.28
CA SER A 354 20.52 4.73 -64.39
C SER A 354 20.13 6.23 -64.37
N ASP A 355 20.44 6.95 -63.29
CA ASP A 355 20.71 8.40 -63.19
C ASP A 355 19.97 9.43 -64.08
N VAL A 356 19.27 10.38 -63.44
CA VAL A 356 19.57 11.84 -63.54
C VAL A 356 19.14 12.53 -62.23
N GLU A 357 20.05 13.28 -61.60
CA GLU A 357 19.82 14.11 -60.40
C GLU A 357 19.71 15.64 -60.77
N PRO A 358 19.61 16.61 -59.83
CA PRO A 358 18.57 17.66 -59.83
C PRO A 358 19.03 19.02 -60.42
N PRO A 359 18.16 20.04 -60.42
CA PRO A 359 18.30 21.18 -59.45
C PRO A 359 16.92 21.77 -59.01
N GLU A 360 16.72 22.71 -58.06
CA GLU A 360 17.61 23.52 -57.18
C GLU A 360 16.85 24.03 -55.89
N GLU A 361 17.34 25.10 -55.26
CA GLU A 361 16.94 25.76 -53.99
C GLU A 361 15.57 26.50 -53.93
N GLY A 362 15.06 26.74 -52.70
CA GLY A 362 13.95 27.66 -52.41
C GLY A 362 13.79 28.01 -50.92
N GLN A 363 13.84 29.31 -50.56
CA GLN A 363 14.05 29.79 -49.18
C GLN A 363 12.78 30.10 -48.35
N ALA A 364 12.93 29.93 -47.02
CA ALA A 364 12.53 30.86 -45.94
C ALA A 364 11.07 31.02 -45.41
N SER A 365 11.07 31.41 -44.12
CA SER A 365 10.09 32.21 -43.36
C SER A 365 8.96 31.54 -42.57
N GLN A 366 9.23 31.45 -41.26
CA GLN A 366 8.37 31.83 -40.12
C GLN A 366 6.92 32.24 -40.41
N LYS A 367 5.99 31.64 -39.65
CA LYS A 367 5.11 32.42 -38.77
C LYS A 367 4.71 31.64 -37.52
#